data_AF-A0A496AVK6-F1
#
_entry.id   AF-A0A496AVK6-F1
#
_cell.length_a   1.000
_cell.length_b   1.000
_cell.length_c   1.000
_cell.angle_alpha   90.00
_cell.angle_beta   90.00
_cell.angle_gamma   90.00
#
_symmetry.space_group_name_H-M   'P 1'
#
loop_
_entity.id
_entity.type
_entity.pdbx_description
1 polymer ?
#
loop_
_entity_poly.entity_id
_entity_poly.type
_entity_poly.pdbx_seq_one_letter_code
_entity_poly.pdbx_strand_id
1 'polypeptide(L)'
;MEPSRQVIKFLHNLRKRAHRQVIIHHLSFLMLFVMFMLAIVFIGIRFIPFQYSLSIGISILIFSSTLIAIILSYFSRKSYQYMAHQVDQTQELKERVSTALTLIQENRHDEVAQQQIHDTAECIVDLDQQKVLPYTLPKYIKWLPIPLLIIAVSFTIPRQYSPPEPPSSKEQVAIDSTYKKLVNMLNSVEDTKLKDEISDTLSKLKNVKDVSSAQEHLRELNRFVQEQKSNLPDEAAIQDATQATQNFRGMNSDDLAKELDKILNQPELKPELKADIKKLLKKLSESMPEGVMSNALHQAQTQEISEETLQEILNSLDQLNQLNDLEEQLTESRKDIAIAGLDFQQPNGGLARSDSAAGDESGNSETQGTLAGNDISKPSNYEGNEETKVDNAELTEPLMGDKTQSIGIDGKELRLNTNSISDINPSTRVFSGNNSDTVSESDYLLFSDVVLNAQREYAQAIQTNRIPVKYRTQIKAYLDAINKINEQENH
;
A
#
# COMPACT_ATOMS: atom_id res chain seq x y z
N MET A 1 26.90 44.35 61.05
CA MET A 1 26.55 42.93 60.83
C MET A 1 27.63 42.08 61.47
N GLU A 2 27.28 41.08 62.28
CA GLU A 2 28.28 40.15 62.85
C GLU A 2 29.14 39.52 61.73
N PRO A 3 30.48 39.54 61.83
CA PRO A 3 31.37 39.08 60.76
C PRO A 3 31.14 37.61 60.39
N SER A 4 30.83 36.77 61.37
CA SER A 4 30.45 35.36 61.17
C SER A 4 29.25 35.19 60.22
N ARG A 5 28.23 36.04 60.34
CA ARG A 5 27.05 36.03 59.45
C ARG A 5 27.41 36.43 58.02
N GLN A 6 28.40 37.31 57.84
CA GLN A 6 28.85 37.74 56.52
C GLN A 6 29.53 36.58 55.78
N VAL A 7 30.44 35.86 56.45
CA VAL A 7 31.12 34.67 55.91
C VAL A 7 30.11 33.58 55.53
N ILE A 8 29.17 33.25 56.42
CA ILE A 8 28.12 32.25 56.14
C ILE A 8 27.25 32.69 54.95
N LYS A 9 26.80 33.96 54.92
CA LYS A 9 25.96 34.48 53.84
C LYS A 9 26.68 34.45 52.49
N PHE A 10 27.97 34.77 52.45
CA PHE A 10 28.79 34.67 51.25
C PHE A 10 28.89 33.23 50.74
N LEU A 11 29.26 32.29 51.62
CA LEU A 11 29.35 30.86 51.27
C LEU A 11 27.99 30.28 50.84
N HIS A 12 26.89 30.73 51.45
CA HIS A 12 25.54 30.36 51.05
C HIS A 12 25.21 30.83 49.62
N ASN A 13 25.53 32.09 49.28
CA ASN A 13 25.32 32.62 47.94
C ASN A 13 26.17 31.88 46.90
N LEU A 14 27.44 31.61 47.20
CA LEU A 14 28.31 30.80 46.35
C LEU A 14 27.79 29.39 46.15
N ARG A 15 27.35 28.72 47.23
CA ARG A 15 26.74 27.38 47.16
C ARG A 15 25.49 27.37 46.28
N LYS A 16 24.63 28.39 46.39
CA LYS A 16 23.44 28.54 45.55
C LYS A 16 23.81 28.73 44.08
N ARG A 17 24.86 29.51 43.78
CA ARG A 17 25.39 29.67 42.42
C ARG A 17 25.97 28.37 41.85
N ALA A 18 26.81 27.69 42.62
CA ALA A 18 27.37 26.38 42.24
C ALA A 18 26.27 25.35 41.98
N HIS A 19 25.24 25.31 42.84
CA HIS A 19 24.10 24.42 42.64
C HIS A 19 23.33 24.74 41.35
N ARG A 20 23.10 26.03 41.04
CA ARG A 20 22.49 26.43 39.75
C ARG A 20 23.33 26.00 38.56
N GLN A 21 24.65 26.12 38.64
CA GLN A 21 25.55 25.68 37.56
C GLN A 21 25.50 24.16 37.35
N VAL A 22 25.46 23.39 38.44
CA VAL A 22 25.28 21.93 38.39
C VAL A 22 23.93 21.54 37.79
N ILE A 23 22.83 22.23 38.16
CA ILE A 23 21.51 22.05 37.52
C ILE A 23 21.61 22.28 36.02
N ILE A 24 22.17 23.42 35.60
CA ILE A 24 22.30 23.78 34.18
C ILE A 24 23.14 22.72 33.44
N HIS A 25 24.21 22.21 34.06
CA HIS A 25 25.04 21.18 33.46
C HIS A 25 24.27 19.87 33.24
N HIS A 26 23.63 19.32 34.27
CA HIS A 26 22.85 18.08 34.15
C HIS A 26 21.65 18.25 33.21
N LEU A 27 20.95 19.39 33.28
CA LEU A 27 19.83 19.69 32.41
C LEU A 27 20.28 19.76 30.94
N SER A 28 21.41 20.44 30.66
CA SER A 28 21.93 20.53 29.29
C SER A 28 22.37 19.17 28.73
N PHE A 29 22.97 18.32 29.57
CA PHE A 29 23.40 16.98 29.20
C PHE A 29 22.20 16.07 28.90
N LEU A 30 21.20 16.07 29.79
CA LEU A 30 19.97 15.30 29.60
C LEU A 30 19.16 15.80 28.41
N MET A 31 19.06 17.12 28.20
CA MET A 31 18.39 17.69 27.03
C MET A 31 19.07 17.25 25.74
N LEU A 32 20.41 17.23 25.68
CA LEU A 32 21.14 16.72 24.52
C LEU A 32 20.82 15.24 24.27
N PHE A 33 20.83 14.41 25.32
CA PHE A 33 20.49 12.99 25.23
C PHE A 33 19.06 12.77 24.73
N VAL A 34 18.10 13.52 25.27
CA VAL A 34 16.69 13.52 24.86
C VAL A 34 16.56 13.89 23.39
N MET A 35 17.26 14.93 22.93
CA MET A 35 17.24 15.34 21.52
C MET A 35 17.79 14.27 20.59
N PHE A 36 18.84 13.54 20.99
CA PHE A 36 19.35 12.40 20.22
C PHE A 36 18.34 11.24 20.18
N MET A 37 17.71 10.91 21.30
CA MET A 37 16.66 9.88 21.33
C MET A 37 15.46 10.29 20.46
N LEU A 38 15.07 11.56 20.50
CA LEU A 38 14.03 12.10 19.65
C LEU A 38 14.40 11.97 18.17
N ALA A 39 15.64 12.32 17.80
CA ALA A 39 16.14 12.19 16.43
C ALA A 39 16.07 10.73 15.92
N ILE A 40 16.47 9.76 16.76
CA ILE A 40 16.36 8.33 16.44
C ILE A 40 14.89 7.92 16.25
N VAL A 41 14.00 8.37 17.13
CA VAL A 41 12.56 8.09 17.03
C VAL A 41 11.97 8.68 15.74
N PHE A 42 12.31 9.91 15.37
CA PHE A 42 11.85 10.54 14.13
C PHE A 42 12.29 9.78 12.88
N ILE A 43 13.54 9.29 12.87
CA ILE A 43 14.04 8.41 11.80
C ILE A 43 13.27 7.08 11.81
N GLY A 44 13.11 6.45 12.97
CA GLY A 44 12.45 5.14 13.10
C GLY A 44 10.99 5.16 12.66
N ILE A 45 10.25 6.23 12.96
CA ILE A 45 8.86 6.44 12.51
C ILE A 45 8.77 6.48 10.99
N ARG A 46 9.87 6.79 10.29
CA ARG A 46 9.88 6.75 8.83
C ARG A 46 9.80 5.35 8.25
N PHE A 47 10.30 4.37 9.00
CA PHE A 47 10.45 2.98 8.59
C PHE A 47 9.47 2.03 9.29
N ILE A 48 8.84 2.45 10.39
CA ILE A 48 7.97 1.58 11.18
C ILE A 48 6.62 2.28 11.40
N PRO A 49 5.49 1.65 11.04
CA PRO A 49 4.16 2.20 11.29
C PRO A 49 3.88 2.23 12.80
N PHE A 50 4.04 3.41 13.41
CA PHE A 50 3.77 3.60 14.83
C PHE A 50 2.30 4.00 15.01
N GLN A 51 1.49 3.11 15.60
CA GLN A 51 0.04 3.32 15.78
C GLN A 51 -0.32 4.26 16.95
N TYR A 52 0.66 4.62 17.79
CA TYR A 52 0.43 5.47 18.96
C TYR A 52 0.65 6.95 18.67
N SER A 53 -0.09 7.82 19.38
CA SER A 53 0.09 9.27 19.28
C SER A 53 1.48 9.69 19.79
N LEU A 54 2.34 10.12 18.87
CA LEU A 54 3.72 10.54 19.14
C LEU A 54 3.83 11.61 20.23
N SER A 55 2.83 12.49 20.33
CA SER A 55 2.77 13.56 21.33
C SER A 55 2.87 13.04 22.77
N ILE A 56 2.23 11.90 23.07
CA ILE A 56 2.25 11.30 24.41
C ILE A 56 3.66 10.78 24.74
N GLY A 57 4.27 10.04 23.82
CA GLY A 57 5.62 9.49 24.00
C GLY A 57 6.67 10.59 24.21
N ILE A 58 6.61 11.65 23.40
CA ILE A 58 7.51 12.81 23.51
C ILE A 58 7.31 13.52 24.86
N SER A 59 6.05 13.70 25.30
CA SER A 59 5.74 14.37 26.56
C SER A 59 6.27 13.59 27.77
N ILE A 60 6.11 12.27 27.78
CA ILE A 60 6.63 11.39 28.84
C ILE A 60 8.16 11.45 28.90
N LEU A 61 8.83 11.46 27.74
CA LEU A 61 10.29 11.50 27.65
C LEU A 61 10.86 12.84 28.14
N ILE A 62 10.22 13.98 27.82
CA ILE A 62 10.63 15.29 28.32
C ILE A 62 10.37 15.42 29.83
N PHE A 63 9.23 14.94 30.32
CA PHE A 63 8.89 15.03 31.74
C PHE A 63 9.82 14.16 32.61
N SER A 64 10.04 12.91 32.20
CA SER A 64 10.93 11.97 32.92
C SER A 64 12.38 12.47 32.95
N SER A 65 12.91 12.98 31.83
CA SER A 65 14.26 13.53 31.79
C SER A 65 14.42 14.78 32.68
N THR A 66 13.42 15.65 32.72
CA THR A 66 13.42 16.83 33.61
C THR A 66 13.40 16.39 35.08
N LEU A 67 12.58 15.40 35.43
CA LEU A 67 12.52 14.85 36.79
C LEU A 67 13.85 14.23 37.21
N ILE A 68 14.47 13.43 36.33
CA ILE A 68 15.79 12.83 36.57
C ILE A 68 16.86 13.92 36.75
N ALA A 69 16.84 14.99 35.95
CA ALA A 69 17.77 16.12 36.08
C ALA A 69 17.68 16.78 37.46
N ILE A 70 16.45 16.98 37.96
CA ILE A 70 16.19 17.56 39.28
C ILE A 70 16.70 16.64 40.38
N ILE A 71 16.43 15.33 40.28
CA ILE A 71 16.88 14.31 41.25
C ILE A 71 18.42 14.26 41.29
N LEU A 72 19.08 14.11 40.14
CA LEU A 72 20.55 14.08 40.06
C LEU A 72 21.19 15.36 40.59
N SER A 73 20.56 16.51 40.32
CA SER A 73 21.03 17.79 40.86
C SER A 73 20.86 17.87 42.38
N TYR A 74 19.74 17.36 42.91
CA TYR A 74 19.50 17.32 44.35
C TYR A 74 20.59 16.53 45.09
N PHE A 75 21.02 15.39 44.52
CA PHE A 75 22.11 14.58 45.06
C PHE A 75 23.50 15.21 44.89
N SER A 76 23.67 16.14 43.94
CA SER A 76 24.97 16.77 43.64
C SER A 76 25.29 18.00 44.49
N ARG A 77 24.60 18.18 45.62
CA ARG A 77 24.80 19.32 46.53
C ARG A 77 26.19 19.27 47.18
N LYS A 78 27.04 20.25 46.85
CA LYS A 78 28.36 20.43 47.49
C LYS A 78 28.23 20.94 48.93
N SER A 79 29.16 20.52 49.79
CA SER A 79 29.24 20.95 51.20
C SER A 79 29.81 22.37 51.33
N TYR A 80 29.54 23.05 52.45
CA TYR A 80 30.10 24.39 52.70
C TYR A 80 31.63 24.38 52.82
N GLN A 81 32.20 23.32 53.41
CA GLN A 81 33.65 23.13 53.51
C GLN A 81 34.31 23.02 52.13
N TYR A 82 33.69 22.27 51.20
CA TYR A 82 34.16 22.20 49.82
C TYR A 82 34.16 23.57 49.14
N MET A 83 33.09 24.36 49.34
CA MET A 83 33.03 25.71 48.77
C MET A 83 34.06 26.66 49.39
N ALA A 84 34.31 26.56 50.70
CA ALA A 84 35.32 27.37 51.37
C ALA A 84 36.73 27.06 50.85
N HIS A 85 37.10 25.78 50.73
CA HIS A 85 38.36 25.39 50.12
C HIS A 85 38.49 25.83 48.66
N GLN A 86 37.42 25.73 47.88
CA GLN A 86 37.42 26.18 46.49
C GLN A 86 37.68 27.69 46.39
N VAL A 87 37.09 28.49 47.29
CA VAL A 87 37.34 29.94 47.37
C VAL A 87 38.80 30.20 47.73
N ASP A 88 39.33 29.52 48.75
CA ASP A 88 40.72 29.67 49.18
C ASP A 88 41.71 29.33 48.05
N GLN A 89 41.44 28.27 47.28
CA GLN A 89 42.29 27.87 46.16
C GLN A 89 42.21 28.83 44.97
N THR A 90 41.01 29.33 44.63
CA THR A 90 40.81 30.18 43.46
C THR A 90 41.24 31.62 43.67
N GLN A 91 41.25 32.11 44.90
CA GLN A 91 41.66 33.47 45.27
C GLN A 91 42.98 33.50 46.06
N GLU A 92 43.68 32.36 46.15
CA GLU A 92 44.96 32.20 46.88
C GLU A 92 44.93 32.67 48.35
N LEU A 93 43.78 32.55 49.02
CA LEU A 93 43.57 33.07 50.39
C LEU A 93 44.21 32.23 51.50
N LYS A 94 45.06 31.25 51.17
CA LYS A 94 45.81 30.40 52.13
C LYS A 94 44.94 29.86 53.28
N GLU A 95 43.82 29.23 52.97
CA GLU A 95 42.91 28.59 53.93
C GLU A 95 42.19 29.52 54.93
N ARG A 96 42.19 30.83 54.68
CA ARG A 96 41.51 31.81 55.55
C ARG A 96 40.01 31.54 55.64
N VAL A 97 39.33 31.29 54.52
CA VAL A 97 37.87 31.09 54.49
C VAL A 97 37.47 29.75 55.09
N SER A 98 38.23 28.69 54.80
CA SER A 98 37.99 27.36 55.36
C SER A 98 38.26 27.32 56.86
N THR A 99 39.33 27.97 57.35
CA THR A 99 39.62 28.04 58.78
C THR A 99 38.58 28.89 59.53
N ALA A 100 38.19 30.04 59.00
CA ALA A 100 37.13 30.85 59.59
C ALA A 100 35.79 30.10 59.64
N LEU A 101 35.44 29.32 58.61
CA LEU A 101 34.25 28.47 58.62
C LEU A 101 34.31 27.42 59.74
N THR A 102 35.45 26.75 59.91
CA THR A 102 35.65 25.74 60.97
C THR A 102 35.51 26.38 62.36
N LEU A 103 36.14 27.55 62.59
CA LEU A 103 36.02 28.28 63.86
C LEU A 103 34.58 28.71 64.17
N ILE A 104 33.82 29.12 63.15
CA ILE A 104 32.39 29.45 63.27
C ILE A 104 31.57 28.19 63.59
N GLN A 105 31.85 27.05 62.96
CA GLN A 105 31.13 25.79 63.20
C GLN A 105 31.40 25.22 64.60
N GLU A 106 32.61 25.40 65.12
CA GLU A 106 32.99 24.99 66.49
C GLU A 106 32.49 25.97 67.57
N ASN A 107 31.86 27.09 67.20
CA ASN A 107 31.43 28.16 68.11
C ASN A 107 32.57 28.66 69.02
N ARG A 108 33.80 28.78 68.51
CA ARG A 108 34.91 29.31 69.29
C ARG A 108 34.76 30.81 69.49
N HIS A 109 34.89 31.26 70.74
CA HIS A 109 34.76 32.67 71.13
C HIS A 109 36.09 33.33 71.54
N ASP A 110 37.21 32.62 71.37
CA ASP A 110 38.54 33.14 71.69
C ASP A 110 38.84 34.42 70.89
N GLU A 111 39.55 35.37 71.50
CA GLU A 111 39.87 36.67 70.88
C GLU A 111 40.57 36.49 69.51
N VAL A 112 41.49 35.53 69.41
CA VAL A 112 42.19 35.17 68.17
C VAL A 112 41.21 34.64 67.11
N ALA A 113 40.25 33.80 67.50
CA ALA A 113 39.24 33.26 66.59
C ALA A 113 38.31 34.36 66.07
N GLN A 114 37.91 35.30 66.94
CA GLN A 114 37.10 36.44 66.54
C GLN A 114 37.85 37.36 65.57
N GLN A 115 39.14 37.59 65.80
CA GLN A 115 39.97 38.40 64.91
C GLN A 115 40.16 37.75 63.55
N GLN A 116 40.38 36.43 63.49
CA GLN A 116 40.48 35.70 62.22
C GLN A 116 39.17 35.69 61.44
N ILE A 117 38.02 35.57 62.12
CA ILE A 117 36.70 35.66 61.50
C ILE A 117 36.45 37.08 60.97
N HIS A 118 36.90 38.11 61.69
CA HIS A 118 36.77 39.51 61.26
C HIS A 118 37.63 39.82 60.04
N ASP A 119 38.92 39.47 60.05
CA ASP A 119 39.84 39.63 58.92
C ASP A 119 39.33 38.90 57.67
N THR A 120 38.81 37.68 57.85
CA THR A 120 38.21 36.92 56.75
C THR A 120 36.94 37.58 56.21
N ALA A 121 36.11 38.16 57.08
CA ALA A 121 34.90 38.88 56.66
C ALA A 121 35.26 40.12 55.84
N GLU A 122 36.26 40.91 56.25
CA GLU A 122 36.74 42.06 55.48
C GLU A 122 37.31 41.62 54.12
N CYS A 123 38.16 40.59 54.10
CA CYS A 123 38.71 40.04 52.87
C CYS A 123 37.62 39.60 51.87
N ILE A 124 36.52 39.01 52.36
CA ILE A 124 35.44 38.48 51.52
C ILE A 124 34.57 39.58 50.90
N VAL A 125 34.45 40.75 51.55
CA VAL A 125 33.60 41.86 51.05
C VAL A 125 34.09 42.35 49.69
N ASP A 126 35.41 42.36 49.48
CA ASP A 126 36.03 42.84 48.24
C ASP A 126 36.08 41.76 47.14
N LEU A 127 35.74 40.51 47.45
CA LEU A 127 35.78 39.41 46.48
C LEU A 127 34.56 39.42 45.54
N ASP A 128 34.86 39.52 44.24
CA ASP A 128 33.84 39.34 43.20
C ASP A 128 33.44 37.87 43.08
N GLN A 129 32.22 37.55 43.54
CA GLN A 129 31.62 36.23 43.47
C GLN A 129 31.57 35.65 42.04
N GLN A 130 31.60 36.48 40.98
CA GLN A 130 31.59 36.01 39.60
C GLN A 130 32.95 35.49 39.14
N LYS A 131 34.04 36.05 39.67
CA LYS A 131 35.40 35.61 39.36
C LYS A 131 35.76 34.30 40.06
N VAL A 132 35.27 34.13 41.29
CA VAL A 132 35.47 32.90 42.08
C VAL A 132 34.80 31.70 41.41
N LEU A 133 33.60 31.89 40.85
CA LEU A 133 32.85 30.83 40.19
C LEU A 133 32.20 31.35 38.90
N PRO A 134 32.96 31.44 37.78
CA PRO A 134 32.42 31.92 36.53
C PRO A 134 31.37 30.95 35.99
N TYR A 135 30.28 31.48 35.44
CA TYR A 135 29.28 30.68 34.74
C TYR A 135 29.87 30.13 33.44
N THR A 136 30.32 28.88 33.48
CA THR A 136 30.80 28.19 32.28
C THR A 136 29.64 27.49 31.59
N LEU A 137 29.40 27.82 30.32
CA LEU A 137 28.49 27.03 29.49
C LEU A 137 29.02 25.60 29.36
N PRO A 138 28.17 24.57 29.54
CA PRO A 138 28.54 23.18 29.34
C PRO A 138 29.12 22.95 27.94
N LYS A 139 30.23 22.22 27.83
CA LYS A 139 30.86 21.90 26.53
C LYS A 139 29.89 21.22 25.55
N TYR A 140 28.90 20.50 26.09
CA TYR A 140 27.88 19.78 25.34
C TYR A 140 26.91 20.67 24.56
N ILE A 141 26.74 21.94 24.93
CA ILE A 141 25.88 22.87 24.17
C ILE A 141 26.36 23.03 22.73
N LYS A 142 27.67 22.93 22.48
CA LYS A 142 28.24 22.99 21.12
C LYS A 142 27.77 21.84 20.23
N TRP A 143 27.27 20.76 20.81
CA TRP A 143 26.80 19.55 20.11
C TRP A 143 25.28 19.55 19.86
N LEU A 144 24.54 20.51 20.43
CA LEU A 144 23.11 20.66 20.23
C LEU A 144 22.65 20.79 18.75
N PRO A 145 23.38 21.45 17.82
CA PRO A 145 22.93 21.54 16.44
C PRO A 145 22.90 20.20 15.70
N ILE A 146 23.66 19.18 16.15
CA ILE A 146 23.72 17.87 15.46
C ILE A 146 22.37 17.15 15.47
N PRO A 147 21.74 16.82 16.62
CA PRO A 147 20.45 16.15 16.62
C PRO A 147 19.35 17.00 15.96
N LEU A 148 19.44 18.34 16.05
CA LEU A 148 18.51 19.24 15.35
C LEU A 148 18.61 19.07 13.83
N LEU A 149 19.83 18.98 13.29
CA LEU A 149 20.07 18.74 11.87
C LEU A 149 19.59 17.34 11.44
N ILE A 150 19.79 16.31 12.26
CA ILE A 150 19.27 14.96 12.00
C ILE A 150 17.74 14.97 11.92
N ILE A 151 17.07 15.64 12.86
CA ILE A 151 15.60 15.80 12.84
C ILE A 151 15.18 16.53 11.56
N ALA A 152 15.85 17.62 11.18
CA ALA A 152 15.53 18.38 9.97
C ALA A 152 15.68 17.53 8.70
N VAL A 153 16.78 16.78 8.57
CA VAL A 153 17.02 15.85 7.44
C VAL A 153 16.00 14.71 7.44
N SER A 154 15.51 14.27 8.60
CA SER A 154 14.46 13.25 8.66
C SER A 154 13.15 13.69 7.98
N PHE A 155 12.88 14.99 7.86
CA PHE A 155 11.70 15.49 7.14
C PHE A 155 11.84 15.43 5.61
N THR A 156 13.07 15.30 5.07
CA THR A 156 13.29 15.24 3.62
C THR A 156 13.14 13.82 3.05
N ILE A 157 13.23 12.79 3.88
CA ILE A 157 13.01 11.40 3.48
C ILE A 157 11.49 11.21 3.27
N PRO A 158 10.95 10.61 2.18
CA PRO A 158 9.51 10.35 1.93
C PRO A 158 8.95 9.16 2.74
N ARG A 159 7.63 9.14 3.06
CA ARG A 159 7.03 8.18 4.03
C ARG A 159 6.91 6.89 3.25
N GLN A 160 7.66 5.87 3.66
CA GLN A 160 7.54 4.56 3.02
C GLN A 160 6.24 3.85 3.39
N TYR A 161 5.54 4.37 4.41
CA TYR A 161 4.26 3.83 4.88
C TYR A 161 3.23 4.95 4.94
N SER A 162 2.25 4.89 4.06
CA SER A 162 0.97 5.55 4.26
C SER A 162 0.11 4.59 5.10
N PRO A 163 -0.34 4.98 6.31
CA PRO A 163 -1.31 4.16 7.02
C PRO A 163 -2.51 3.93 6.10
N PRO A 164 -3.11 2.72 6.09
CA PRO A 164 -4.26 2.46 5.26
C PRO A 164 -5.34 3.48 5.63
N GLU A 165 -5.73 4.29 4.64
CA GLU A 165 -6.77 5.28 4.85
C GLU A 165 -8.08 4.51 5.14
N PRO A 166 -8.89 4.99 6.11
CA PRO A 166 -10.19 4.40 6.33
C PRO A 166 -11.00 4.47 5.03
N PRO A 167 -11.82 3.45 4.72
CA PRO A 167 -12.57 3.41 3.48
C PRO A 167 -13.45 4.67 3.37
N SER A 168 -13.39 5.30 2.21
CA SER A 168 -14.25 6.41 1.81
C SER A 168 -15.72 6.01 1.92
N SER A 169 -16.63 7.00 2.03
CA SER A 169 -18.06 6.72 2.13
C SER A 169 -18.59 5.91 0.93
N LYS A 170 -18.03 6.12 -0.27
CA LYS A 170 -18.39 5.33 -1.47
C LYS A 170 -17.89 3.89 -1.37
N GLU A 171 -16.66 3.70 -0.91
CA GLU A 171 -16.06 2.38 -0.72
C GLU A 171 -16.80 1.60 0.37
N GLN A 172 -17.21 2.25 1.47
CA GLN A 172 -18.05 1.64 2.49
C GLN A 172 -19.40 1.18 1.92
N VAL A 173 -20.03 1.98 1.05
CA VAL A 173 -21.29 1.58 0.38
C VAL A 173 -21.07 0.36 -0.52
N ALA A 174 -19.95 0.29 -1.26
CA ALA A 174 -19.62 -0.87 -2.10
C ALA A 174 -19.31 -2.12 -1.27
N ILE A 175 -18.64 -1.97 -0.13
CA ILE A 175 -18.39 -3.06 0.82
C ILE A 175 -19.72 -3.54 1.44
N ASP A 176 -20.60 -2.61 1.82
CA ASP A 176 -21.91 -2.95 2.39
C ASP A 176 -22.84 -3.61 1.37
N SER A 177 -22.81 -3.19 0.10
CA SER A 177 -23.57 -3.85 -0.97
C SER A 177 -23.05 -5.27 -1.22
N THR A 178 -21.72 -5.44 -1.22
CA THR A 178 -21.07 -6.76 -1.33
C THR A 178 -21.47 -7.66 -0.16
N TYR A 179 -21.45 -7.12 1.06
CA TYR A 179 -21.89 -7.83 2.25
C TYR A 179 -23.35 -8.31 2.12
N LYS A 180 -24.26 -7.45 1.63
CA LYS A 180 -25.66 -7.83 1.39
C LYS A 180 -25.82 -8.91 0.31
N LYS A 181 -25.06 -8.82 -0.80
CA LYS A 181 -25.04 -9.85 -1.86
C LYS A 181 -24.62 -11.21 -1.27
N LEU A 182 -23.53 -11.24 -0.51
CA LEU A 182 -23.02 -12.45 0.16
C LEU A 182 -24.00 -13.04 1.19
N VAL A 183 -24.70 -12.20 1.97
CA VAL A 183 -25.74 -12.66 2.90
C VAL A 183 -26.90 -13.34 2.16
N ASN A 184 -27.30 -12.81 1.01
CA ASN A 184 -28.36 -13.43 0.21
C ASN A 184 -27.90 -14.80 -0.32
N MET A 185 -26.67 -14.90 -0.83
CA MET A 185 -26.08 -16.15 -1.32
C MET A 185 -25.91 -17.20 -0.21
N LEU A 186 -25.57 -16.80 1.01
CA LEU A 186 -25.46 -17.70 2.16
C LEU A 186 -26.76 -18.49 2.44
N ASN A 187 -27.92 -17.93 2.07
CA ASN A 187 -29.21 -18.59 2.22
C ASN A 187 -29.55 -19.55 1.08
N SER A 188 -28.90 -19.40 -0.08
CA SER A 188 -29.10 -20.21 -1.28
C SER A 188 -28.14 -21.39 -1.37
N VAL A 189 -26.96 -21.31 -0.75
CA VAL A 189 -25.95 -22.37 -0.80
C VAL A 189 -26.30 -23.53 0.14
N GLU A 190 -26.36 -24.74 -0.42
CA GLU A 190 -26.61 -25.98 0.35
C GLU A 190 -25.32 -26.58 0.92
N ASP A 191 -24.17 -26.39 0.27
CA ASP A 191 -22.89 -26.94 0.73
C ASP A 191 -22.46 -26.30 2.06
N THR A 192 -22.43 -27.13 3.11
CA THR A 192 -22.02 -26.75 4.46
C THR A 192 -20.63 -26.12 4.53
N LYS A 193 -19.64 -26.60 3.75
CA LYS A 193 -18.27 -26.07 3.80
C LYS A 193 -18.21 -24.68 3.17
N LEU A 194 -18.86 -24.52 2.02
CA LEU A 194 -18.93 -23.23 1.34
C LEU A 194 -19.70 -22.20 2.18
N LYS A 195 -20.78 -22.64 2.83
CA LYS A 195 -21.56 -21.81 3.74
C LYS A 195 -20.72 -21.31 4.92
N ASP A 196 -19.90 -22.16 5.52
CA ASP A 196 -19.01 -21.78 6.61
C ASP A 196 -17.97 -20.74 6.14
N GLU A 197 -17.38 -20.92 4.95
CA GLU A 197 -16.39 -19.99 4.40
C GLU A 197 -17.00 -18.61 4.03
N ILE A 198 -18.22 -18.61 3.46
CA ILE A 198 -18.96 -17.36 3.20
C ILE A 198 -19.29 -16.66 4.52
N SER A 199 -19.72 -17.40 5.55
CA SER A 199 -20.03 -16.87 6.88
C SER A 199 -18.79 -16.25 7.55
N ASP A 200 -17.64 -16.93 7.47
CA ASP A 200 -16.36 -16.40 7.97
C ASP A 200 -15.97 -15.11 7.24
N THR A 201 -16.05 -15.11 5.91
CA THR A 201 -15.78 -13.93 5.07
C THR A 201 -16.69 -12.76 5.42
N LEU A 202 -17.99 -13.00 5.65
CA LEU A 202 -18.94 -11.97 6.10
C LEU A 202 -18.54 -11.38 7.46
N SER A 203 -18.11 -12.22 8.39
CA SER A 203 -17.66 -11.78 9.72
C SER A 203 -16.41 -10.89 9.65
N LYS A 204 -15.49 -11.21 8.72
CA LYS A 204 -14.29 -10.42 8.43
C LYS A 204 -14.66 -9.09 7.77
N LEU A 205 -15.48 -9.10 6.72
CA LEU A 205 -15.94 -7.90 6.00
C LEU A 205 -16.63 -6.88 6.91
N LYS A 206 -17.43 -7.35 7.88
CA LYS A 206 -18.12 -6.47 8.85
C LYS A 206 -17.15 -5.63 9.70
N ASN A 207 -15.93 -6.11 9.91
CA ASN A 207 -14.92 -5.48 10.76
C ASN A 207 -13.76 -4.87 9.97
N VAL A 208 -13.87 -4.80 8.63
CA VAL A 208 -12.83 -4.26 7.77
C VAL A 208 -12.60 -2.78 8.04
N LYS A 209 -11.32 -2.39 8.14
CA LYS A 209 -10.89 -1.00 8.34
C LYS A 209 -10.30 -0.36 7.09
N ASP A 210 -10.08 -1.13 6.04
CA ASP A 210 -9.41 -0.69 4.81
C ASP A 210 -9.85 -1.54 3.60
N VAL A 211 -9.88 -0.93 2.42
CA VAL A 211 -10.36 -1.57 1.19
C VAL A 211 -9.52 -2.78 0.80
N SER A 212 -8.21 -2.73 1.01
CA SER A 212 -7.29 -3.81 0.66
C SER A 212 -7.60 -5.08 1.43
N SER A 213 -7.90 -4.98 2.73
CA SER A 213 -8.34 -6.13 3.53
C SER A 213 -9.65 -6.72 3.03
N ALA A 214 -10.64 -5.89 2.66
CA ALA A 214 -11.88 -6.38 2.05
C ALA A 214 -11.62 -7.14 0.74
N GLN A 215 -10.76 -6.60 -0.13
CA GLN A 215 -10.41 -7.26 -1.40
C GLN A 215 -9.67 -8.57 -1.18
N GLU A 216 -8.78 -8.66 -0.19
CA GLU A 216 -8.05 -9.89 0.11
C GLU A 216 -8.99 -10.97 0.62
N HIS A 217 -9.91 -10.64 1.53
CA HIS A 217 -10.92 -11.60 2.02
C HIS A 217 -11.82 -12.13 0.89
N LEU A 218 -12.23 -11.25 -0.04
CA LEU A 218 -12.98 -11.67 -1.22
C LEU A 218 -12.13 -12.53 -2.17
N ARG A 219 -10.82 -12.29 -2.26
CA ARG A 219 -9.91 -13.10 -3.07
C ARG A 219 -9.70 -14.48 -2.48
N GLU A 220 -9.57 -14.59 -1.15
CA GLU A 220 -9.49 -15.86 -0.43
C GLU A 220 -10.76 -16.70 -0.69
N LEU A 221 -11.94 -16.09 -0.54
CA LEU A 221 -13.21 -16.74 -0.85
C LEU A 221 -13.30 -17.17 -2.31
N ASN A 222 -12.90 -16.30 -3.26
CA ASN A 222 -12.91 -16.66 -4.68
C ASN A 222 -11.97 -17.83 -5.00
N ARG A 223 -10.80 -17.89 -4.35
CA ARG A 223 -9.88 -19.02 -4.51
C ARG A 223 -10.51 -20.31 -3.98
N PHE A 224 -11.22 -20.25 -2.86
CA PHE A 224 -11.94 -21.40 -2.32
C PHE A 224 -13.06 -21.87 -3.27
N VAL A 225 -13.82 -20.93 -3.84
CA VAL A 225 -14.85 -21.21 -4.86
C VAL A 225 -14.24 -21.88 -6.09
N GLN A 226 -13.10 -21.38 -6.58
CA GLN A 226 -12.37 -21.98 -7.70
C GLN A 226 -11.82 -23.37 -7.38
N GLU A 227 -11.35 -23.59 -6.14
CA GLU A 227 -10.91 -24.92 -5.69
C GLU A 227 -12.08 -25.92 -5.66
N GLN A 228 -13.26 -25.52 -5.15
CA GLN A 228 -14.46 -26.35 -5.21
C GLN A 228 -14.87 -26.65 -6.65
N LYS A 229 -14.87 -25.63 -7.51
CA LYS A 229 -15.19 -25.75 -8.94
C LYS A 229 -14.24 -26.67 -9.69
N SER A 230 -12.94 -26.67 -9.34
CA SER A 230 -11.95 -27.56 -9.97
C SER A 230 -12.18 -29.05 -9.71
N ASN A 231 -12.99 -29.40 -8.70
CA ASN A 231 -13.42 -30.77 -8.43
C ASN A 231 -14.68 -31.17 -9.23
N LEU A 232 -15.25 -30.22 -9.99
CA LEU A 232 -16.43 -30.39 -10.83
C LEU A 232 -16.04 -30.28 -12.31
N PRO A 233 -16.86 -30.81 -13.24
CA PRO A 233 -16.60 -30.67 -14.67
C PRO A 233 -16.68 -29.21 -15.11
N ASP A 234 -15.69 -28.76 -15.88
CA ASP A 234 -15.78 -27.46 -16.55
C ASP A 234 -16.96 -27.43 -17.54
N GLU A 235 -17.54 -26.24 -17.73
CA GLU A 235 -18.68 -26.05 -18.64
C GLU A 235 -18.38 -26.52 -20.08
N ALA A 236 -17.13 -26.38 -20.53
CA ALA A 236 -16.68 -26.88 -21.82
C ALA A 236 -16.77 -28.42 -21.90
N ALA A 237 -16.43 -29.12 -20.81
CA ALA A 237 -16.55 -30.57 -20.75
C ALA A 237 -18.01 -31.03 -20.78
N ILE A 238 -18.91 -30.28 -20.11
CA ILE A 238 -20.35 -30.50 -20.16
C ILE A 238 -20.86 -30.31 -21.60
N GLN A 239 -20.48 -29.22 -22.26
CA GLN A 239 -20.86 -28.96 -23.65
C GLN A 239 -20.34 -30.04 -24.62
N ASP A 240 -19.10 -30.48 -24.46
CA ASP A 240 -18.53 -31.55 -25.30
C ASP A 240 -19.22 -32.90 -25.08
N ALA A 241 -19.63 -33.18 -23.84
CA ALA A 241 -20.39 -34.36 -23.50
C ALA A 241 -21.82 -34.30 -24.04
N THR A 242 -22.50 -33.16 -23.91
CA THR A 242 -23.87 -32.96 -24.41
C THR A 242 -23.91 -33.01 -25.93
N GLN A 243 -22.94 -32.41 -26.64
CA GLN A 243 -22.80 -32.48 -28.10
C GLN A 243 -22.70 -33.91 -28.65
N ALA A 244 -22.21 -34.85 -27.84
CA ALA A 244 -22.04 -36.24 -28.24
C ALA A 244 -23.32 -37.08 -28.19
N THR A 245 -24.40 -36.52 -27.65
CA THR A 245 -25.69 -37.19 -27.47
C THR A 245 -26.77 -36.56 -28.33
N GLN A 246 -27.72 -37.36 -28.81
CA GLN A 246 -28.75 -36.84 -29.72
C GLN A 246 -29.79 -36.02 -28.97
N ASN A 247 -30.21 -36.49 -27.79
CA ASN A 247 -31.27 -35.84 -27.01
C ASN A 247 -30.80 -34.61 -26.18
N PHE A 248 -29.51 -34.47 -25.87
CA PHE A 248 -29.01 -33.35 -25.05
C PHE A 248 -28.12 -32.38 -25.84
N ARG A 249 -28.04 -32.49 -27.17
CA ARG A 249 -27.06 -31.79 -28.00
C ARG A 249 -27.01 -30.27 -27.76
N GLY A 250 -25.88 -29.77 -27.27
CA GLY A 250 -25.63 -28.34 -27.11
C GLY A 250 -26.29 -27.69 -25.89
N MET A 251 -26.82 -28.49 -24.96
CA MET A 251 -27.30 -27.99 -23.67
C MET A 251 -26.11 -27.59 -22.79
N ASN A 252 -26.26 -26.48 -22.06
CA ASN A 252 -25.37 -26.08 -20.96
C ASN A 252 -25.72 -26.85 -19.67
N SER A 253 -24.97 -26.62 -18.60
CA SER A 253 -25.22 -27.22 -17.28
C SER A 253 -26.66 -27.04 -16.78
N ASP A 254 -27.21 -25.84 -16.91
CA ASP A 254 -28.58 -25.48 -16.47
C ASP A 254 -29.67 -26.24 -17.23
N ASP A 255 -29.58 -26.25 -18.56
CA ASP A 255 -30.56 -26.89 -19.43
C ASP A 255 -30.48 -28.41 -19.28
N LEU A 256 -29.27 -28.94 -19.10
CA LEU A 256 -29.04 -30.35 -18.82
C LEU A 256 -29.66 -30.75 -17.48
N ALA A 257 -29.46 -29.96 -16.41
CA ALA A 257 -30.04 -30.23 -15.11
C ALA A 257 -31.58 -30.26 -15.17
N LYS A 258 -32.20 -29.29 -15.84
CA LYS A 258 -33.67 -29.25 -16.00
C LYS A 258 -34.22 -30.44 -16.79
N GLU A 259 -33.55 -30.83 -17.87
CA GLU A 259 -34.02 -31.97 -18.66
C GLU A 259 -33.79 -33.30 -17.92
N LEU A 260 -32.69 -33.44 -17.17
CA LEU A 260 -32.46 -34.60 -16.31
C LEU A 260 -33.50 -34.70 -15.17
N ASP A 261 -33.87 -33.60 -14.53
CA ASP A 261 -34.93 -33.56 -13.50
C ASP A 261 -36.30 -33.96 -14.08
N LYS A 262 -36.61 -33.46 -15.28
CA LYS A 262 -37.83 -33.85 -16.00
C LYS A 262 -37.85 -35.33 -16.42
N ILE A 263 -36.69 -35.93 -16.62
CA ILE A 263 -36.55 -37.36 -16.92
C ILE A 263 -36.70 -38.19 -15.64
N LEU A 264 -36.16 -37.71 -14.51
CA LEU A 264 -36.32 -38.35 -13.20
C LEU A 264 -37.79 -38.53 -12.83
N ASN A 265 -38.63 -37.54 -13.17
CA ASN A 265 -40.05 -37.53 -12.87
C ASN A 265 -40.93 -38.32 -13.85
N GLN A 266 -40.37 -39.02 -14.85
CA GLN A 266 -41.14 -39.82 -15.81
C GLN A 266 -41.25 -41.30 -15.37
N PRO A 267 -42.47 -41.87 -15.30
CA PRO A 267 -42.69 -43.23 -14.78
C PRO A 267 -42.18 -44.36 -15.69
N GLU A 268 -41.90 -44.10 -16.97
CA GLU A 268 -41.30 -45.06 -17.90
C GLU A 268 -40.25 -44.38 -18.80
N LEU A 269 -38.96 -44.65 -18.54
CA LEU A 269 -37.88 -44.20 -19.41
C LEU A 269 -37.81 -45.04 -20.68
N LYS A 270 -37.92 -44.39 -21.84
CA LYS A 270 -37.66 -45.00 -23.16
C LYS A 270 -36.24 -45.57 -23.22
N PRO A 271 -36.03 -46.74 -23.85
CA PRO A 271 -34.71 -47.39 -23.92
C PRO A 271 -33.65 -46.56 -24.67
N GLU A 272 -34.07 -45.78 -25.68
CA GLU A 272 -33.19 -44.86 -26.42
C GLU A 272 -32.63 -43.75 -25.53
N LEU A 273 -33.44 -43.21 -24.62
CA LEU A 273 -33.05 -42.14 -23.70
C LEU A 273 -32.06 -42.65 -22.65
N LYS A 274 -32.25 -43.88 -22.15
CA LYS A 274 -31.29 -44.53 -21.24
C LYS A 274 -29.92 -44.71 -21.89
N ALA A 275 -29.89 -45.06 -23.18
CA ALA A 275 -28.65 -45.21 -23.94
C ALA A 275 -27.93 -43.86 -24.10
N ASP A 276 -28.67 -42.79 -24.38
CA ASP A 276 -28.12 -41.44 -24.50
C ASP A 276 -27.60 -40.89 -23.16
N ILE A 277 -28.33 -41.09 -22.06
CA ILE A 277 -27.85 -40.72 -20.72
C ILE A 277 -26.55 -41.47 -20.40
N LYS A 278 -26.51 -42.79 -20.62
CA LYS A 278 -25.30 -43.58 -20.38
C LYS A 278 -24.11 -43.09 -21.21
N LYS A 279 -24.35 -42.65 -22.44
CA LYS A 279 -23.32 -42.08 -23.32
C LYS A 279 -22.84 -40.71 -22.83
N LEU A 280 -23.75 -39.86 -22.36
CA LEU A 280 -23.44 -38.56 -21.76
C LEU A 280 -22.58 -38.72 -20.51
N LEU A 281 -23.01 -39.58 -19.57
CA LEU A 281 -22.29 -39.84 -18.33
C LEU A 281 -20.91 -40.44 -18.57
N LYS A 282 -20.80 -41.35 -19.55
CA LYS A 282 -19.51 -41.89 -19.96
C LYS A 282 -18.57 -40.77 -20.46
N LYS A 283 -19.06 -39.89 -21.33
CA LYS A 283 -18.26 -38.77 -21.84
C LYS A 283 -17.87 -37.77 -20.74
N LEU A 284 -18.80 -37.43 -19.85
CA LEU A 284 -18.50 -36.59 -18.69
C LEU A 284 -17.40 -37.23 -17.83
N SER A 285 -17.49 -38.53 -17.56
CA SER A 285 -16.48 -39.25 -16.76
C SER A 285 -15.08 -39.25 -17.39
N GLU A 286 -14.98 -39.28 -18.72
CA GLU A 286 -13.71 -39.24 -19.45
C GLU A 286 -13.04 -37.86 -19.37
N SER A 287 -13.81 -36.81 -19.13
CA SER A 287 -13.34 -35.43 -18.99
C SER A 287 -13.15 -34.96 -17.54
N MET A 288 -13.43 -35.81 -16.54
CA MET A 288 -13.34 -35.41 -15.13
C MET A 288 -12.00 -35.74 -14.47
N PRO A 289 -11.51 -34.87 -13.57
CA PRO A 289 -10.52 -35.25 -12.57
C PRO A 289 -11.11 -36.23 -11.54
N GLU A 290 -10.26 -37.01 -10.87
CA GLU A 290 -10.69 -37.93 -9.80
C GLU A 290 -11.37 -37.14 -8.67
N GLY A 291 -12.62 -37.46 -8.35
CA GLY A 291 -13.45 -36.71 -7.40
C GLY A 291 -14.75 -37.43 -7.02
N VAL A 292 -15.58 -36.78 -6.19
CA VAL A 292 -16.85 -37.36 -5.69
C VAL A 292 -17.81 -37.68 -6.84
N MET A 293 -17.96 -36.73 -7.78
CA MET A 293 -18.80 -36.89 -8.96
C MET A 293 -18.26 -37.96 -9.94
N SER A 294 -16.93 -38.15 -10.01
CA SER A 294 -16.31 -39.22 -10.79
C SER A 294 -16.74 -40.60 -10.29
N ASN A 295 -16.83 -40.80 -8.97
CA ASN A 295 -17.33 -42.05 -8.39
C ASN A 295 -18.80 -42.31 -8.75
N ALA A 296 -19.65 -41.29 -8.63
CA ALA A 296 -21.06 -41.37 -9.02
C ALA A 296 -21.23 -41.71 -10.51
N LEU A 297 -20.41 -41.09 -11.37
CA LEU A 297 -20.41 -41.34 -12.82
C LEU A 297 -19.91 -42.73 -13.19
N HIS A 298 -18.84 -43.22 -12.54
CA HIS A 298 -18.35 -44.58 -12.73
C HIS A 298 -19.35 -45.64 -12.25
N GLN A 299 -20.08 -45.35 -11.17
CA GLN A 299 -21.15 -46.20 -10.68
C GLN A 299 -22.33 -46.24 -11.65
N ALA A 300 -22.74 -45.09 -12.19
CA ALA A 300 -23.78 -44.99 -13.22
C ALA A 300 -23.37 -45.66 -14.56
N GLN A 301 -22.07 -45.83 -14.82
CA GLN A 301 -21.57 -46.53 -15.99
C GLN A 301 -21.69 -48.06 -15.87
N THR A 302 -21.51 -48.60 -14.66
CA THR A 302 -21.40 -50.04 -14.39
C THR A 302 -22.70 -50.67 -13.90
N GLN A 303 -23.59 -49.93 -13.24
CA GLN A 303 -24.89 -50.39 -12.76
C GLN A 303 -26.06 -49.87 -13.63
N GLU A 304 -27.27 -50.40 -13.43
CA GLU A 304 -28.47 -49.79 -14.01
C GLU A 304 -28.61 -48.37 -13.44
N ILE A 305 -28.89 -47.39 -14.31
CA ILE A 305 -29.07 -45.98 -13.93
C ILE A 305 -30.14 -45.92 -12.83
N SER A 306 -29.71 -45.73 -11.57
CA SER A 306 -30.61 -45.64 -10.44
C SER A 306 -31.09 -44.20 -10.29
N GLU A 307 -32.29 -44.03 -9.75
CA GLU A 307 -32.85 -42.71 -9.40
C GLU A 307 -31.89 -41.92 -8.50
N GLU A 308 -31.23 -42.60 -7.56
CA GLU A 308 -30.22 -42.03 -6.66
C GLU A 308 -29.00 -41.46 -7.41
N THR A 309 -28.46 -42.18 -8.41
CA THR A 309 -27.30 -41.69 -9.18
C THR A 309 -27.64 -40.46 -10.03
N LEU A 310 -28.85 -40.42 -10.61
CA LEU A 310 -29.32 -39.25 -11.36
C LEU A 310 -29.52 -38.05 -10.44
N GLN A 311 -30.06 -38.26 -9.24
CA GLN A 311 -30.22 -37.21 -8.23
C GLN A 311 -28.86 -36.66 -7.78
N GLU A 312 -27.85 -37.51 -7.61
CA GLU A 312 -26.49 -37.06 -7.23
C GLU A 312 -25.83 -36.22 -8.34
N ILE A 313 -26.04 -36.61 -9.61
CA ILE A 313 -25.57 -35.83 -10.78
C ILE A 313 -26.32 -34.49 -10.88
N LEU A 314 -27.63 -34.49 -10.65
CA LEU A 314 -28.44 -33.26 -10.60
C LEU A 314 -27.96 -32.31 -9.50
N ASN A 315 -27.73 -32.82 -8.30
CA ASN A 315 -27.21 -32.02 -7.18
C ASN A 315 -25.82 -31.46 -7.50
N SER A 316 -24.97 -32.23 -8.18
CA SER A 316 -23.62 -31.78 -8.55
C SER A 316 -23.65 -30.71 -9.68
N LEU A 317 -24.57 -30.84 -10.64
CA LEU A 317 -24.82 -29.82 -11.67
C LEU A 317 -25.39 -28.54 -11.06
N ASP A 318 -26.34 -28.65 -10.14
CA ASP A 318 -26.87 -27.49 -9.42
C ASP A 318 -25.78 -26.80 -8.59
N GLN A 319 -24.93 -27.58 -7.91
CA GLN A 319 -23.77 -27.05 -7.18
C GLN A 319 -22.80 -26.30 -8.11
N LEU A 320 -22.53 -26.80 -9.32
CA LEU A 320 -21.70 -26.11 -10.31
C LEU A 320 -22.30 -24.74 -10.68
N ASN A 321 -23.61 -24.70 -10.92
CA ASN A 321 -24.30 -23.46 -11.27
C ASN A 321 -24.24 -22.44 -10.12
N GLN A 322 -24.50 -22.88 -8.89
CA GLN A 322 -24.36 -22.03 -7.70
C GLN A 322 -22.93 -21.48 -7.54
N LEU A 323 -21.91 -22.28 -7.82
CA LEU A 323 -20.50 -21.84 -7.77
C LEU A 323 -20.17 -20.83 -8.88
N ASN A 324 -20.72 -21.00 -10.08
CA ASN A 324 -20.56 -20.04 -11.19
C ASN A 324 -21.20 -18.69 -10.85
N ASP A 325 -22.43 -18.68 -10.36
CA ASP A 325 -23.13 -17.47 -9.93
C ASP A 325 -22.37 -16.74 -8.80
N LEU A 326 -21.81 -17.51 -7.87
CA LEU A 326 -21.00 -16.97 -6.77
C LEU A 326 -19.69 -16.37 -7.29
N GLU A 327 -18.97 -17.05 -8.19
CA GLU A 327 -17.74 -16.54 -8.81
C GLU A 327 -18.00 -15.23 -9.58
N GLU A 328 -19.09 -15.16 -10.35
CA GLU A 328 -19.49 -13.95 -11.07
C GLU A 328 -19.79 -12.80 -10.09
N GLN A 329 -20.58 -13.04 -9.05
CA GLN A 329 -20.91 -12.02 -8.05
C GLN A 329 -19.69 -11.57 -7.24
N LEU A 330 -18.74 -12.47 -6.93
CA LEU A 330 -17.49 -12.11 -6.29
C LEU A 330 -16.63 -11.23 -7.19
N THR A 331 -16.55 -11.58 -8.47
CA THR A 331 -15.81 -10.80 -9.47
C THR A 331 -16.41 -9.42 -9.65
N GLU A 332 -17.73 -9.33 -9.77
CA GLU A 332 -18.47 -8.07 -9.83
C GLU A 332 -18.27 -7.24 -8.56
N SER A 333 -18.40 -7.84 -7.38
CA SER A 333 -18.23 -7.15 -6.10
C SER A 333 -16.82 -6.62 -5.92
N ARG A 334 -15.79 -7.39 -6.29
CA ARG A 334 -14.39 -6.94 -6.27
C ARG A 334 -14.18 -5.77 -7.23
N LYS A 335 -14.79 -5.82 -8.41
CA LYS A 335 -14.77 -4.73 -9.40
C LYS A 335 -15.47 -3.47 -8.87
N ASP A 336 -16.64 -3.60 -8.26
CA ASP A 336 -17.38 -2.48 -7.68
C ASP A 336 -16.58 -1.77 -6.59
N ILE A 337 -15.94 -2.54 -5.70
CA ILE A 337 -15.05 -2.00 -4.67
C ILE A 337 -13.83 -1.31 -5.30
N ALA A 338 -13.23 -1.92 -6.33
CA ALA A 338 -12.08 -1.33 -7.02
C ALA A 338 -12.45 0.00 -7.72
N ILE A 339 -13.59 0.05 -8.41
CA ILE A 339 -14.08 1.26 -9.08
C ILE A 339 -14.38 2.35 -8.05
N ALA A 340 -15.00 2.00 -6.92
CA ALA A 340 -15.28 2.95 -5.84
C ALA A 340 -14.01 3.61 -5.28
N GLY A 341 -12.87 2.91 -5.28
CA GLY A 341 -11.58 3.46 -4.89
C GLY A 341 -10.92 4.36 -5.94
N LEU A 342 -11.09 4.07 -7.23
CA LEU A 342 -10.56 4.91 -8.32
C LEU A 342 -11.25 6.29 -8.37
N ASP A 343 -12.54 6.34 -8.07
CA ASP A 343 -13.35 7.56 -8.03
C ASP A 343 -12.89 8.59 -6.98
N PHE A 344 -12.14 8.17 -5.96
CA PHE A 344 -11.72 9.03 -4.85
C PHE A 344 -10.31 9.61 -5.02
N GLN A 345 -9.44 8.96 -5.79
CA GLN A 345 -8.08 9.45 -6.04
C GLN A 345 -8.01 10.65 -7.00
N GLN A 346 -9.14 11.12 -7.54
CA GLN A 346 -9.23 12.37 -8.31
C GLN A 346 -9.97 13.51 -7.56
N PRO A 347 -9.44 14.06 -6.45
CA PRO A 347 -9.93 15.35 -5.95
C PRO A 347 -9.32 16.53 -6.73
N ASN A 348 -8.30 16.29 -7.57
CA ASN A 348 -7.81 17.24 -8.55
C ASN A 348 -7.59 16.49 -9.85
N GLY A 349 -8.40 16.80 -10.88
CA GLY A 349 -8.06 16.45 -12.26
C GLY A 349 -6.75 17.13 -12.64
N GLY A 350 -5.63 16.53 -12.25
CA GLY A 350 -4.34 16.78 -12.86
C GLY A 350 -4.45 16.27 -14.28
N LEU A 351 -4.68 17.20 -15.22
CA LEU A 351 -4.32 17.02 -16.62
C LEU A 351 -3.02 16.20 -16.66
N ALA A 352 -3.06 15.06 -17.36
CA ALA A 352 -1.84 14.36 -17.72
C ALA A 352 -0.93 15.39 -18.38
N ARG A 353 0.09 15.86 -17.66
CA ARG A 353 1.14 16.65 -18.28
C ARG A 353 1.73 15.74 -19.34
N SER A 354 1.86 16.26 -20.56
CA SER A 354 2.55 15.67 -21.70
C SER A 354 4.01 15.30 -21.43
N ASP A 355 4.50 15.53 -20.22
CA ASP A 355 5.89 15.49 -19.83
C ASP A 355 6.16 14.14 -19.15
N SER A 356 6.07 13.10 -19.98
CA SER A 356 6.73 11.79 -19.89
C SER A 356 7.28 11.31 -18.53
N ALA A 357 6.42 11.16 -17.52
CA ALA A 357 6.69 10.26 -16.39
C ALA A 357 5.50 9.33 -16.23
N ALA A 358 5.68 8.06 -16.60
CA ALA A 358 4.67 7.03 -16.43
C ALA A 358 4.33 6.90 -14.93
N GLY A 359 3.04 6.88 -14.60
CA GLY A 359 2.56 6.73 -13.24
C GLY A 359 2.91 5.36 -12.67
N ASP A 360 3.67 5.36 -11.57
CA ASP A 360 4.05 4.16 -10.81
C ASP A 360 2.97 3.72 -9.80
N GLU A 361 1.86 4.44 -9.69
CA GLU A 361 0.87 4.20 -8.63
C GLU A 361 -0.55 4.13 -9.21
N SER A 362 -0.95 2.92 -9.65
CA SER A 362 -2.34 2.39 -9.62
C SER A 362 -2.51 1.29 -10.67
N GLY A 363 -1.85 0.15 -10.43
CA GLY A 363 -2.01 -1.06 -11.24
C GLY A 363 -2.04 -2.27 -10.34
N ASN A 364 -3.21 -2.59 -9.79
CA ASN A 364 -3.51 -3.91 -9.26
C ASN A 364 -3.35 -4.94 -10.38
N SER A 365 -2.65 -6.02 -10.07
CA SER A 365 -2.08 -7.02 -10.99
C SER A 365 -3.09 -7.86 -11.79
N GLU A 366 -4.39 -7.54 -11.77
CA GLU A 366 -5.40 -8.21 -12.61
C GLU A 366 -5.41 -7.74 -14.07
N THR A 367 -4.66 -6.67 -14.39
CA THR A 367 -4.36 -6.25 -15.77
C THR A 367 -2.94 -6.62 -16.22
N GLN A 368 -2.17 -7.35 -15.41
CA GLN A 368 -0.86 -7.84 -15.82
C GLN A 368 -1.02 -9.15 -16.61
N GLY A 369 -0.85 -9.02 -17.93
CA GLY A 369 -0.62 -10.16 -18.81
C GLY A 369 0.47 -11.08 -18.25
N THR A 370 0.19 -12.37 -18.34
CA THR A 370 1.03 -13.54 -18.06
C THR A 370 2.53 -13.27 -17.96
N LEU A 371 3.04 -13.32 -16.72
CA LEU A 371 4.47 -13.46 -16.41
C LEU A 371 4.90 -14.91 -16.66
N ALA A 372 5.63 -15.15 -17.75
CA ALA A 372 6.49 -16.32 -17.90
C ALA A 372 7.88 -15.97 -17.33
N GLY A 373 8.39 -16.86 -16.47
CA GLY A 373 9.47 -16.57 -15.55
C GLY A 373 10.92 -16.62 -16.08
N ASN A 374 11.79 -16.37 -15.10
CA ASN A 374 13.23 -16.58 -14.97
C ASN A 374 14.24 -15.56 -15.53
N ASP A 375 14.91 -14.92 -14.57
CA ASP A 375 16.36 -14.71 -14.41
C ASP A 375 17.18 -14.12 -15.56
N ILE A 376 17.76 -12.92 -15.31
CA ILE A 376 19.22 -12.64 -15.29
C ILE A 376 19.46 -11.10 -15.25
N SER A 377 20.07 -10.66 -14.13
CA SER A 377 21.17 -9.68 -13.98
C SER A 377 21.08 -8.21 -14.46
N LYS A 378 21.26 -7.32 -13.46
CA LYS A 378 22.00 -6.02 -13.39
C LYS A 378 21.89 -5.00 -14.54
N PRO A 379 21.57 -3.72 -14.27
CA PRO A 379 21.65 -2.66 -15.27
C PRO A 379 23.09 -2.15 -15.40
N SER A 380 23.64 -2.21 -16.62
CA SER A 380 24.82 -1.46 -17.02
C SER A 380 24.41 -0.08 -17.54
N ASN A 381 25.07 0.96 -17.02
CA ASN A 381 25.06 2.32 -17.55
C ASN A 381 25.31 2.34 -19.07
N TYR A 382 24.43 3.03 -19.79
CA TYR A 382 24.72 3.56 -21.12
C TYR A 382 24.33 5.04 -21.14
N GLU A 383 25.35 5.89 -21.03
CA GLU A 383 25.38 7.22 -21.61
C GLU A 383 25.55 7.08 -23.13
N GLY A 384 24.74 7.79 -23.90
CA GLY A 384 24.81 7.79 -25.35
C GLY A 384 23.90 8.85 -25.94
N ASN A 385 24.42 10.07 -26.02
CA ASN A 385 23.87 11.19 -26.79
C ASN A 385 23.86 10.85 -28.28
N GLU A 386 22.68 10.79 -28.91
CA GLU A 386 22.51 11.15 -30.32
C GLU A 386 21.16 11.85 -30.51
N GLU A 387 21.19 13.18 -30.62
CA GLU A 387 20.08 13.98 -31.15
C GLU A 387 19.89 13.61 -32.63
N THR A 388 18.90 12.77 -32.91
CA THR A 388 18.38 12.64 -34.27
C THR A 388 17.33 13.71 -34.50
N LYS A 389 17.73 14.77 -35.20
CA LYS A 389 16.86 15.84 -35.68
C LYS A 389 15.93 15.24 -36.75
N VAL A 390 14.68 14.95 -36.36
CA VAL A 390 13.62 14.54 -37.29
C VAL A 390 12.85 15.80 -37.67
N ASP A 391 12.82 16.10 -38.97
CA ASP A 391 12.04 17.19 -39.53
C ASP A 391 10.56 16.98 -39.18
N ASN A 392 9.99 17.93 -38.43
CA ASN A 392 8.57 18.02 -38.14
C ASN A 392 7.82 18.35 -39.44
N ALA A 393 7.42 17.31 -40.17
CA ALA A 393 6.34 17.43 -41.13
C ALA A 393 5.03 17.56 -40.34
N GLU A 394 4.48 18.77 -40.38
CA GLU A 394 3.20 19.20 -39.84
C GLU A 394 2.07 18.29 -40.38
N LEU A 395 1.51 17.44 -39.52
CA LEU A 395 0.31 16.64 -39.78
C LEU A 395 -0.56 16.67 -38.52
N THR A 396 -1.19 17.81 -38.29
CA THR A 396 -2.12 18.08 -37.18
C THR A 396 -3.59 17.81 -37.54
N GLU A 397 -3.89 17.34 -38.75
CA GLU A 397 -5.26 17.03 -39.15
C GLU A 397 -5.55 15.52 -39.10
N PRO A 398 -6.62 15.09 -38.40
CA PRO A 398 -7.06 13.69 -38.42
C PRO A 398 -7.44 13.29 -39.85
N LEU A 399 -6.96 12.13 -40.31
CA LEU A 399 -7.33 11.63 -41.64
C LEU A 399 -8.78 11.16 -41.63
N MET A 400 -9.62 11.81 -42.44
CA MET A 400 -11.01 11.41 -42.68
C MET A 400 -11.18 10.88 -44.11
N GLY A 401 -11.81 9.71 -44.23
CA GLY A 401 -12.14 9.08 -45.52
C GLY A 401 -10.96 8.49 -46.30
N ASP A 402 -11.28 7.97 -47.50
CA ASP A 402 -10.61 7.03 -48.43
C ASP A 402 -9.13 7.28 -48.84
N LYS A 403 -8.37 8.06 -48.08
CA LYS A 403 -6.94 8.33 -48.32
C LYS A 403 -6.09 7.26 -47.65
N THR A 404 -5.81 6.19 -48.37
CA THR A 404 -4.82 5.19 -47.97
C THR A 404 -3.41 5.69 -48.25
N GLN A 405 -2.69 6.07 -47.19
CA GLN A 405 -1.24 6.28 -47.26
C GLN A 405 -0.56 5.01 -46.74
N SER A 406 0.25 4.36 -47.59
CA SER A 406 0.98 3.16 -47.19
C SER A 406 2.22 3.54 -46.38
N ILE A 407 2.37 2.93 -45.20
CA ILE A 407 3.56 3.07 -44.36
C ILE A 407 4.30 1.73 -44.42
N GLY A 408 5.52 1.76 -44.96
CA GLY A 408 6.38 0.59 -45.06
C GLY A 408 7.19 0.38 -43.78
N ILE A 409 7.05 -0.78 -43.14
CA ILE A 409 7.94 -1.21 -42.07
C ILE A 409 8.69 -2.44 -42.58
N ASP A 410 10.02 -2.33 -42.68
CA ASP A 410 10.91 -3.45 -43.02
C ASP A 410 10.57 -4.16 -44.35
N GLY A 411 10.19 -3.38 -45.37
CA GLY A 411 9.89 -3.88 -46.71
C GLY A 411 8.53 -4.57 -46.88
N LYS A 412 7.69 -4.65 -45.84
CA LYS A 412 6.28 -5.06 -45.95
C LYS A 412 5.37 -3.83 -45.92
N GLU A 413 4.55 -3.70 -46.97
CA GLU A 413 3.56 -2.64 -47.09
C GLU A 413 2.34 -2.97 -46.21
N LEU A 414 2.11 -2.20 -45.14
CA LEU A 414 0.88 -2.28 -44.37
C LEU A 414 -0.22 -1.56 -45.14
N ARG A 415 -1.11 -2.33 -45.78
CA ARG A 415 -2.31 -1.81 -46.43
C ARG A 415 -3.47 -1.83 -45.45
N LEU A 416 -3.83 -0.64 -44.94
CA LEU A 416 -4.99 -0.46 -44.10
C LEU A 416 -6.23 -0.38 -45.01
N ASN A 417 -7.01 -1.46 -45.09
CA ASN A 417 -8.23 -1.49 -45.88
C ASN A 417 -9.40 -0.92 -45.06
N THR A 418 -10.02 0.16 -45.54
CA THR A 418 -11.15 0.84 -44.89
C THR A 418 -12.52 0.27 -45.28
N ASN A 419 -12.55 -0.69 -46.21
CA ASN A 419 -13.81 -1.13 -46.83
C ASN A 419 -14.64 -2.14 -46.00
N SER A 420 -14.14 -2.60 -44.85
CA SER A 420 -14.79 -3.67 -44.08
C SER A 420 -15.61 -3.17 -42.87
N ILE A 421 -15.56 -1.88 -42.54
CA ILE A 421 -16.19 -1.31 -41.32
C ILE A 421 -17.37 -0.38 -41.67
N SER A 422 -17.82 -0.32 -42.92
CA SER A 422 -18.88 0.63 -43.32
C SER A 422 -20.30 0.22 -42.92
N ASP A 423 -20.55 -1.01 -42.47
CA ASP A 423 -21.91 -1.57 -42.49
C ASP A 423 -22.55 -1.86 -41.12
N ILE A 424 -21.91 -1.50 -39.99
CA ILE A 424 -22.49 -1.73 -38.66
C ILE A 424 -22.60 -0.42 -37.88
N ASN A 425 -23.77 0.22 -38.01
CA ASN A 425 -24.30 1.34 -37.22
C ASN A 425 -23.45 2.65 -37.15
N PRO A 426 -23.91 3.75 -37.77
CA PRO A 426 -23.24 5.06 -37.74
C PRO A 426 -23.31 5.81 -36.38
N SER A 427 -23.60 5.12 -35.27
CA SER A 427 -23.89 5.73 -33.96
C SER A 427 -22.76 5.65 -32.92
N THR A 428 -21.67 4.92 -33.17
CA THR A 428 -20.51 4.88 -32.26
C THR A 428 -19.50 5.96 -32.60
N ARG A 429 -19.88 7.18 -32.25
CA ARG A 429 -19.00 8.35 -32.23
C ARG A 429 -18.20 8.36 -30.94
N VAL A 430 -16.87 8.36 -31.03
CA VAL A 430 -15.97 8.37 -29.88
C VAL A 430 -15.33 9.75 -29.75
N PHE A 431 -15.33 10.27 -28.52
CA PHE A 431 -14.77 11.57 -28.19
C PHE A 431 -13.25 11.57 -28.40
N SER A 432 -12.75 12.43 -29.29
CA SER A 432 -11.33 12.44 -29.69
C SER A 432 -10.42 13.20 -28.73
N GLY A 433 -10.95 13.87 -27.70
CA GLY A 433 -10.16 14.58 -26.69
C GLY A 433 -9.37 15.80 -27.18
N ASN A 434 -9.46 16.15 -28.47
CA ASN A 434 -8.71 17.25 -29.05
C ASN A 434 -9.39 18.59 -28.72
N ASN A 435 -9.10 19.11 -27.53
CA ASN A 435 -9.52 20.45 -27.15
C ASN A 435 -8.59 21.47 -27.80
N SER A 436 -8.90 21.86 -29.04
CA SER A 436 -8.40 23.13 -29.53
C SER A 436 -8.99 24.24 -28.64
N ASP A 437 -8.17 25.20 -28.20
CA ASP A 437 -8.57 26.33 -27.32
C ASP A 437 -9.64 27.25 -27.95
N THR A 438 -10.08 26.95 -29.16
CA THR A 438 -11.19 27.62 -29.82
C THR A 438 -12.50 26.93 -29.47
N VAL A 439 -13.46 27.69 -28.94
CA VAL A 439 -14.82 27.30 -28.57
C VAL A 439 -15.56 26.74 -29.79
N SER A 440 -15.30 25.49 -30.14
CA SER A 440 -16.03 24.74 -31.16
C SER A 440 -16.31 23.36 -30.61
N GLU A 441 -17.51 22.89 -30.94
CA GLU A 441 -18.11 21.60 -30.59
C GLU A 441 -17.04 20.51 -30.51
N SER A 442 -17.01 19.76 -29.40
CA SER A 442 -16.09 18.65 -29.21
C SER A 442 -16.14 17.69 -30.40
N ASP A 443 -14.98 17.49 -31.05
CA ASP A 443 -14.90 16.64 -32.24
C ASP A 443 -15.09 15.17 -31.85
N TYR A 444 -16.17 14.61 -32.38
CA TYR A 444 -16.49 13.20 -32.31
C TYR A 444 -16.05 12.52 -33.59
N LEU A 445 -15.10 11.60 -33.49
CA LEU A 445 -14.63 10.79 -34.60
C LEU A 445 -15.45 9.50 -34.68
N LEU A 446 -15.59 8.95 -35.89
CA LEU A 446 -16.11 7.58 -36.04
C LEU A 446 -15.14 6.61 -35.37
N PHE A 447 -15.66 5.54 -34.75
CA PHE A 447 -14.83 4.52 -34.12
C PHE A 447 -13.76 3.95 -35.07
N SER A 448 -14.08 3.79 -36.35
CA SER A 448 -13.12 3.40 -37.40
C SER A 448 -11.92 4.33 -37.47
N ASP A 449 -12.16 5.64 -37.39
CA ASP A 449 -11.14 6.68 -37.52
C ASP A 449 -10.27 6.74 -36.25
N VAL A 450 -10.88 6.50 -35.08
CA VAL A 450 -10.14 6.39 -33.81
C VAL A 450 -9.22 5.18 -33.81
N VAL A 451 -9.70 4.03 -34.29
CA VAL A 451 -8.87 2.81 -34.41
C VAL A 451 -7.72 3.05 -35.40
N LEU A 452 -7.98 3.69 -36.53
CA LEU A 452 -6.96 4.02 -37.53
C LEU A 452 -5.91 5.01 -36.99
N ASN A 453 -6.34 6.05 -36.29
CA ASN A 453 -5.43 7.02 -35.69
C ASN A 453 -4.59 6.38 -34.58
N ALA A 454 -5.20 5.53 -33.72
CA ALA A 454 -4.47 4.77 -32.72
C ALA A 454 -3.43 3.84 -33.36
N GLN A 455 -3.79 3.10 -34.41
CA GLN A 455 -2.84 2.23 -35.14
C GLN A 455 -1.67 3.03 -35.73
N ARG A 456 -1.93 4.23 -36.28
CA ARG A 456 -0.86 5.11 -36.79
C ARG A 456 0.04 5.60 -35.67
N GLU A 457 -0.51 6.07 -34.55
CA GLU A 457 0.27 6.54 -33.40
C GLU A 457 1.15 5.42 -32.84
N TYR A 458 0.63 4.19 -32.76
CA TYR A 458 1.41 3.03 -32.36
C TYR A 458 2.55 2.73 -33.35
N ALA A 459 2.28 2.74 -34.66
CA ALA A 459 3.30 2.53 -35.68
C ALA A 459 4.40 3.61 -35.61
N GLN A 460 4.00 4.87 -35.43
CA GLN A 460 4.92 5.99 -35.27
C GLN A 460 5.74 5.87 -33.98
N ALA A 461 5.11 5.52 -32.86
CA ALA A 461 5.78 5.37 -31.56
C ALA A 461 6.80 4.21 -31.58
N ILE A 462 6.54 3.14 -32.36
CA ILE A 462 7.51 2.07 -32.61
C ILE A 462 8.69 2.62 -33.42
N GLN A 463 8.44 3.39 -34.48
CA GLN A 463 9.48 3.94 -35.36
C GLN A 463 10.36 4.98 -34.65
N THR A 464 9.77 5.83 -33.80
CA THR A 464 10.48 6.86 -33.04
C THR A 464 11.08 6.35 -31.74
N ASN A 465 11.15 5.03 -31.53
CA ASN A 465 11.67 4.40 -30.31
C ASN A 465 10.99 4.85 -28.99
N ARG A 466 9.76 5.39 -29.03
CA ARG A 466 9.03 5.84 -27.82
C ARG A 466 8.51 4.68 -26.97
N ILE A 467 8.39 3.49 -27.58
CA ILE A 467 7.97 2.27 -26.88
C ILE A 467 9.21 1.47 -26.46
N PRO A 468 9.33 1.05 -25.18
CA PRO A 468 10.39 0.16 -24.71
C PRO A 468 10.46 -1.13 -25.54
N VAL A 469 11.68 -1.58 -25.87
CA VAL A 469 11.94 -2.72 -26.79
C VAL A 469 11.15 -3.97 -26.41
N LYS A 470 11.00 -4.26 -25.11
CA LYS A 470 10.26 -5.44 -24.61
C LYS A 470 8.79 -5.51 -25.04
N TYR A 471 8.14 -4.37 -25.30
CA TYR A 471 6.71 -4.34 -25.68
C TYR A 471 6.50 -4.31 -27.19
N ARG A 472 7.52 -3.99 -27.99
CA ARG A 472 7.38 -3.84 -29.45
C ARG A 472 6.92 -5.13 -30.13
N THR A 473 7.46 -6.27 -29.70
CA THR A 473 7.11 -7.58 -30.27
C THR A 473 5.66 -7.95 -29.96
N GLN A 474 5.19 -7.68 -28.75
CA GLN A 474 3.81 -7.97 -28.34
C GLN A 474 2.82 -7.08 -29.09
N ILE A 475 3.10 -5.78 -29.18
CA ILE A 475 2.27 -4.83 -29.91
C ILE A 475 2.22 -5.18 -31.40
N LYS A 476 3.37 -5.55 -31.99
CA LYS A 476 3.43 -6.00 -33.39
C LYS A 476 2.59 -7.26 -33.61
N ALA A 477 2.73 -8.26 -32.74
CA ALA A 477 1.95 -9.50 -32.85
C ALA A 477 0.43 -9.25 -32.72
N TYR A 478 0.03 -8.33 -31.86
CA TYR A 478 -1.38 -7.93 -31.72
C TYR A 478 -1.91 -7.23 -32.97
N LEU A 479 -1.16 -6.28 -33.53
CA LEU A 479 -1.52 -5.60 -34.78
C LEU A 479 -1.59 -6.57 -35.96
N ASP A 480 -0.65 -7.50 -36.06
CA ASP A 480 -0.64 -8.55 -37.08
C ASP A 480 -1.85 -9.49 -36.93
N ALA A 481 -2.27 -9.81 -35.70
CA ALA A 481 -3.46 -10.62 -35.44
C ALA A 481 -4.75 -9.91 -35.88
N ILE A 482 -4.88 -8.61 -35.60
CA ILE A 482 -6.02 -7.80 -36.07
C ILE A 482 -6.08 -7.78 -37.60
N ASN A 483 -4.94 -7.56 -38.26
CA ASN A 483 -4.89 -7.56 -39.73
C ASN A 483 -5.31 -8.91 -40.32
N LYS A 484 -4.88 -10.02 -39.71
CA LYS A 484 -5.25 -11.37 -40.15
C LYS A 484 -6.76 -11.64 -40.01
N ILE A 485 -7.39 -11.14 -38.95
CA ILE A 485 -8.86 -11.22 -38.78
C ILE A 485 -9.56 -10.43 -39.89
N ASN A 486 -9.10 -9.21 -40.18
CA ASN A 486 -9.66 -8.38 -41.26
C ASN A 486 -9.45 -8.98 -42.66
N GLU A 487 -8.35 -9.69 -42.91
CA GLU A 487 -8.12 -10.43 -44.17
C GLU A 487 -9.06 -11.63 -44.31
N GLN A 488 -9.40 -12.31 -43.19
CA GLN A 488 -10.31 -13.45 -43.19
C GLN A 488 -11.78 -13.04 -43.40
N GLU A 489 -12.19 -11.85 -42.94
CA GLU A 489 -13.55 -11.33 -43.17
C GLU A 489 -13.79 -10.79 -44.58
N ASN A 490 -12.72 -10.54 -45.36
CA ASN A 490 -12.80 -10.03 -46.74
C ASN A 490 -12.76 -11.13 -47.82
N HIS A 491 -12.70 -12.41 -47.41
CA HIS A 491 -12.75 -13.58 -48.29
C HIS A 491 -14.03 -14.36 -48.07
#